data_AF-A0A6A4UGN8-F1
#
_entry.id   AF-A0A6A4UGN8-F1
#
_cell.length_a   1.000
_cell.length_b   1.000
_cell.length_c   1.000
_cell.angle_alpha   90.00
_cell.angle_beta   90.00
_cell.angle_gamma   90.00
#
_symmetry.space_group_name_H-M   'P 1'
#
loop_
_entity.id
_entity.type
_entity.pdbx_description
1 polymer ?
#
loop_
_entity_poly.entity_id
_entity_poly.type
_entity_poly.pdbx_seq_one_letter_code
_entity_poly.pdbx_strand_id
1 'polypeptide(L)'
;MLLALVAGLASLILLLLVAFRRRQDNWPSDDGAPRRQRAATPKPKERYILIDGSNVMHWKDELAQLATVCDVVQALTARGFSPGVMFDANVGYKLGNRYQDDLELAQRMGLPEDRVLVVPKGTPADPYLLKCARDLGARVVTNDRFRDWAAEHPQVREPGFLIKGGYRNGRLWFDEAALTLEKSTASV
;
A
#
# COMPACT_ATOMS: atom_id res chain seq x y z
N MET A 1 22.78 23.99 -6.80
CA MET A 1 22.36 22.82 -7.62
C MET A 1 21.70 21.70 -6.81
N LEU A 2 21.71 21.72 -5.47
CA LEU A 2 21.05 20.71 -4.61
C LEU A 2 19.50 20.86 -4.56
N LEU A 3 18.96 22.06 -4.82
CA LEU A 3 17.52 22.36 -4.73
C LEU A 3 16.68 21.83 -5.91
N ALA A 4 17.27 21.57 -7.07
CA ALA A 4 16.53 21.13 -8.26
C ALA A 4 16.28 19.60 -8.29
N LEU A 5 17.13 18.81 -7.63
CA LEU A 5 16.99 17.34 -7.55
C LEU A 5 15.87 16.92 -6.58
N VAL A 6 15.69 17.64 -5.47
CA VAL A 6 14.59 17.40 -4.51
C VAL A 6 13.23 17.77 -5.10
N ALA A 7 13.16 18.84 -5.91
CA ALA A 7 11.95 19.26 -6.60
C ALA A 7 11.54 18.31 -7.76
N GLY A 8 12.51 17.77 -8.51
CA GLY A 8 12.23 16.81 -9.59
C GLY A 8 11.66 15.48 -9.09
N LEU A 9 12.20 14.95 -7.99
CA LEU A 9 11.66 13.77 -7.30
C LEU A 9 10.27 14.05 -6.73
N ALA A 10 10.03 15.20 -6.10
CA ALA A 10 8.69 15.57 -5.60
C ALA A 10 7.64 15.66 -6.71
N SER A 11 7.99 16.18 -7.90
CA SER A 11 7.09 16.23 -9.06
C SER A 11 6.85 14.87 -9.70
N LEU A 12 7.86 14.00 -9.82
CA LEU A 12 7.66 12.64 -10.32
C LEU A 12 6.83 11.80 -9.35
N ILE A 13 7.09 11.94 -8.04
CA ILE A 13 6.29 11.32 -6.99
C ILE A 13 4.86 11.88 -7.01
N LEU A 14 4.67 13.19 -7.20
CA LEU A 14 3.33 13.78 -7.35
C LEU A 14 2.65 13.27 -8.63
N LEU A 15 3.37 13.10 -9.74
CA LEU A 15 2.82 12.56 -10.99
C LEU A 15 2.46 11.09 -10.87
N LEU A 16 3.26 10.27 -10.19
CA LEU A 16 2.95 8.87 -9.92
C LEU A 16 1.80 8.74 -8.91
N LEU A 17 1.73 9.61 -7.89
CA LEU A 17 0.59 9.65 -6.96
C LEU A 17 -0.68 10.21 -7.60
N VAL A 18 -0.59 11.19 -8.51
CA VAL A 18 -1.72 11.70 -9.30
C VAL A 18 -2.16 10.66 -10.33
N ALA A 19 -1.23 9.92 -10.95
CA ALA A 19 -1.55 8.81 -11.83
C ALA A 19 -2.21 7.67 -11.05
N PHE A 20 -1.68 7.30 -9.88
CA PHE A 20 -2.27 6.33 -8.96
C PHE A 20 -3.66 6.77 -8.51
N ARG A 21 -3.83 8.04 -8.11
CA ARG A 21 -5.10 8.61 -7.68
C ARG A 21 -6.13 8.74 -8.82
N ARG A 22 -5.70 9.13 -10.03
CA ARG A 22 -6.57 9.14 -11.23
C ARG A 22 -6.96 7.74 -11.70
N ARG A 23 -6.08 6.76 -11.53
CA ARG A 23 -6.38 5.35 -11.80
C ARG A 23 -7.41 4.82 -10.78
N GLN A 24 -7.25 5.17 -9.50
CA GLN A 24 -8.23 4.91 -8.44
C GLN A 24 -9.57 5.65 -8.62
N ASP A 25 -9.62 6.85 -9.21
CA ASP A 25 -10.89 7.53 -9.51
C ASP A 25 -11.77 6.72 -10.49
N ASN A 26 -11.15 5.84 -11.30
CA ASN A 26 -11.80 4.89 -12.20
C ASN A 26 -11.94 3.49 -11.58
N TRP A 27 -11.85 3.38 -10.25
CA TRP A 27 -12.09 2.14 -9.51
C TRP A 27 -13.47 1.56 -9.89
N PRO A 28 -13.55 0.37 -10.49
CA PRO A 28 -14.83 -0.27 -10.79
C PRO A 28 -15.53 -0.55 -9.46
N SER A 29 -16.59 0.20 -9.19
CA SER A 29 -17.59 -0.21 -8.22
C SER A 29 -18.36 -1.33 -8.92
N ASP A 30 -18.25 -2.55 -8.38
CA ASP A 30 -18.92 -3.74 -8.92
C ASP A 30 -20.41 -3.71 -8.51
N ASP A 31 -21.13 -2.65 -8.87
CA ASP A 31 -22.54 -2.44 -8.51
C ASP A 31 -23.51 -2.50 -9.71
N GLY A 32 -23.02 -2.77 -10.93
CA GLY A 32 -23.80 -3.34 -12.05
C GLY A 32 -25.09 -2.64 -12.50
N ALA A 33 -25.42 -1.44 -12.00
CA ALA A 33 -26.73 -0.81 -12.22
C ALA A 33 -26.66 0.35 -13.24
N PRO A 34 -27.60 0.44 -14.20
CA PRO A 34 -27.64 1.56 -15.14
C PRO A 34 -27.93 2.89 -14.42
N ARG A 35 -27.01 3.84 -14.59
CA ARG A 35 -26.92 5.11 -13.87
C ARG A 35 -27.98 6.11 -14.35
N ARG A 36 -29.15 6.13 -13.71
CA ARG A 36 -30.07 7.29 -13.77
C ARG A 36 -29.50 8.39 -12.87
N GLN A 37 -29.21 9.57 -13.43
CA GLN A 37 -28.61 10.71 -12.74
C GLN A 37 -29.40 11.05 -11.46
N ARG A 38 -28.90 10.58 -10.31
CA ARG A 38 -29.32 11.01 -8.98
C ARG A 38 -28.17 11.82 -8.39
N ALA A 39 -28.53 12.95 -7.80
CA ALA A 39 -27.62 13.88 -7.12
C ALA A 39 -26.60 13.10 -6.27
N ALA A 40 -25.32 13.47 -6.39
CA ALA A 40 -24.21 12.73 -5.80
C ALA A 40 -24.35 12.70 -4.27
N THR A 41 -24.71 11.53 -3.74
CA THR A 41 -24.48 11.21 -2.33
C THR A 41 -22.98 11.30 -2.06
N PRO A 42 -22.54 11.87 -0.91
CA PRO A 42 -21.13 11.87 -0.57
C PRO A 42 -20.62 10.43 -0.55
N LYS A 43 -19.59 10.15 -1.37
CA LYS A 43 -18.96 8.83 -1.41
C LYS A 43 -18.47 8.46 -0.01
N PRO A 44 -18.68 7.21 0.47
CA PRO A 44 -18.09 6.75 1.71
C PRO A 44 -16.58 7.01 1.70
N LYS A 45 -16.03 7.46 2.83
CA LYS A 45 -14.60 7.72 2.96
C LYS A 45 -13.86 6.39 2.81
N GLU A 46 -13.18 6.20 1.68
CA GLU A 46 -12.48 4.94 1.38
C GLU A 46 -11.44 4.63 2.46
N ARG A 47 -11.49 3.41 3.00
CA ARG A 47 -10.57 2.97 4.06
C ARG A 47 -9.30 2.40 3.43
N TYR A 48 -8.48 3.28 2.87
CA TYR A 48 -7.21 2.88 2.26
C TYR A 48 -6.25 2.26 3.28
N ILE A 49 -5.59 1.20 2.86
CA ILE A 49 -4.50 0.55 3.60
C ILE A 49 -3.40 0.16 2.62
N LEU A 50 -2.16 0.53 2.91
CA LEU A 50 -1.02 0.16 2.10
C LEU A 50 -0.32 -1.06 2.68
N ILE A 51 0.08 -1.98 1.83
CA ILE A 51 0.80 -3.20 2.17
C ILE A 51 2.23 -3.03 1.66
N ASP A 52 3.19 -3.17 2.55
CA ASP A 52 4.59 -3.35 2.19
C ASP A 52 4.78 -4.78 1.68
N GLY A 53 4.60 -4.97 0.38
CA GLY A 53 4.65 -6.28 -0.26
C GLY A 53 6.02 -6.94 -0.13
N SER A 54 7.09 -6.14 -0.16
CA SER A 54 8.46 -6.62 0.00
C SER A 54 8.76 -7.14 1.40
N ASN A 55 8.11 -6.58 2.44
CA ASN A 55 8.17 -7.13 3.79
C ASN A 55 7.22 -8.32 3.97
N VAL A 56 5.97 -8.16 3.52
CA VAL A 56 4.87 -9.11 3.76
C VAL A 56 5.09 -10.44 3.05
N MET A 57 5.72 -10.44 1.89
CA MET A 57 6.00 -11.70 1.17
C MET A 57 6.88 -12.67 1.96
N HIS A 58 7.57 -12.23 3.01
CA HIS A 58 8.40 -13.08 3.87
C HIS A 58 7.71 -13.54 5.16
N TRP A 59 6.46 -13.12 5.42
CA TRP A 59 5.79 -13.40 6.70
C TRP A 59 5.48 -14.88 6.95
N LYS A 60 5.52 -15.71 5.91
CA LYS A 60 5.25 -17.14 5.99
C LYS A 60 6.53 -17.90 5.66
N ASP A 61 6.99 -18.69 6.63
CA ASP A 61 8.15 -19.57 6.52
C ASP A 61 9.47 -18.85 6.15
N GLU A 62 9.55 -17.52 6.31
CA GLU A 62 10.68 -16.64 5.94
C GLU A 62 11.06 -16.67 4.44
N LEU A 63 10.26 -17.33 3.61
CA LEU A 63 10.48 -17.42 2.17
C LEU A 63 9.71 -16.32 1.45
N ALA A 64 10.30 -15.72 0.41
CA ALA A 64 9.61 -14.75 -0.44
C ALA A 64 8.50 -15.46 -1.22
N GLN A 65 7.25 -15.20 -0.83
CA GLN A 65 6.07 -15.83 -1.42
C GLN A 65 5.02 -14.78 -1.77
N LEU A 66 4.69 -14.67 -3.06
CA LEU A 66 3.63 -13.77 -3.51
C LEU A 66 2.26 -14.16 -2.93
N ALA A 67 2.03 -15.46 -2.73
CA ALA A 67 0.80 -15.98 -2.13
C ALA A 67 0.55 -15.39 -0.73
N THR A 68 1.60 -15.17 0.06
CA THR A 68 1.50 -14.54 1.38
C THR A 68 0.97 -13.11 1.29
N VAL A 69 1.35 -12.37 0.26
CA VAL A 69 0.82 -11.02 0.01
C VAL A 69 -0.64 -11.10 -0.42
N CYS A 70 -1.01 -12.06 -1.28
CA CYS A 70 -2.39 -12.28 -1.69
C CYS A 70 -3.31 -12.62 -0.50
N ASP A 71 -2.87 -13.48 0.41
CA ASP A 71 -3.61 -13.82 1.64
C ASP A 71 -3.90 -12.56 2.47
N VAL A 72 -2.90 -11.67 2.61
CA VAL A 72 -3.06 -10.40 3.32
C VAL A 72 -4.04 -9.47 2.60
N VAL A 73 -3.93 -9.32 1.28
CA VAL A 73 -4.86 -8.51 0.49
C VAL A 73 -6.30 -9.01 0.64
N GLN A 74 -6.52 -10.32 0.53
CA GLN A 74 -7.84 -10.92 0.68
C GLN A 74 -8.38 -10.70 2.09
N ALA A 75 -7.56 -10.91 3.12
CA ALA A 75 -7.97 -10.75 4.51
C ALA A 75 -8.32 -9.30 4.88
N LEU A 76 -7.64 -8.31 4.31
CA LEU A 76 -7.94 -6.89 4.51
C LEU A 76 -9.17 -6.45 3.70
N THR A 77 -9.30 -6.94 2.47
CA THR A 77 -10.48 -6.69 1.62
C THR A 77 -11.75 -7.22 2.30
N ALA A 78 -11.71 -8.45 2.84
CA ALA A 78 -12.83 -9.03 3.57
C ALA A 78 -13.21 -8.25 4.85
N ARG A 79 -12.27 -7.49 5.41
CA ARG A 79 -12.52 -6.59 6.55
C ARG A 79 -13.07 -5.23 6.12
N GLY A 80 -13.23 -4.95 4.83
CA GLY A 80 -13.76 -3.70 4.26
C GLY A 80 -12.70 -2.63 4.01
N PHE A 81 -11.42 -2.99 3.92
CA PHE A 81 -10.37 -2.06 3.49
C PHE A 81 -10.24 -2.05 1.96
N SER A 82 -9.62 -0.99 1.44
CA SER A 82 -9.16 -0.88 0.05
C SER A 82 -7.64 -1.03 0.03
N PRO A 83 -7.08 -2.24 -0.18
CA PRO A 83 -5.64 -2.45 -0.10
C PRO A 83 -4.91 -2.02 -1.37
N GLY A 84 -3.80 -1.30 -1.20
CA GLY A 84 -2.79 -1.10 -2.24
C GLY A 84 -1.48 -1.74 -1.83
N VAL A 85 -0.75 -2.36 -2.76
CA VAL A 85 0.47 -3.10 -2.49
C VAL A 85 1.64 -2.37 -3.12
N MET A 86 2.70 -2.16 -2.35
CA MET A 86 3.94 -1.57 -2.84
C MET A 86 5.09 -2.54 -2.65
N PHE A 87 5.90 -2.69 -3.70
CA PHE A 87 7.09 -3.52 -3.70
C PHE A 87 8.34 -2.69 -3.96
N ASP A 88 9.46 -3.12 -3.40
CA ASP A 88 10.79 -2.65 -3.78
C ASP A 88 11.13 -3.08 -5.22
N ALA A 89 12.10 -2.40 -5.84
CA ALA A 89 12.53 -2.68 -7.21
C ALA A 89 13.15 -4.07 -7.43
N ASN A 90 13.50 -4.79 -6.35
CA ASN A 90 14.16 -6.09 -6.38
C ASN A 90 13.17 -7.26 -6.20
N VAL A 91 11.87 -6.99 -6.00
CA VAL A 91 10.85 -8.01 -5.75
C VAL A 91 10.86 -9.15 -6.78
N GLY A 92 11.01 -8.84 -8.08
CA GLY A 92 11.04 -9.84 -9.13
C GLY A 92 12.21 -10.82 -8.97
N TYR A 93 13.37 -10.33 -8.54
CA TYR A 93 14.55 -11.16 -8.32
C TYR A 93 14.37 -12.07 -7.11
N LYS A 94 13.71 -11.57 -6.06
CA LYS A 94 13.35 -12.36 -4.87
C LYS A 94 12.31 -13.44 -5.18
N LEU A 95 11.39 -13.21 -6.13
CA LEU A 95 10.31 -14.14 -6.49
C LEU A 95 10.65 -15.11 -7.64
N GLY A 96 11.61 -14.78 -8.50
CA GLY A 96 11.84 -15.55 -9.73
C GLY A 96 13.12 -15.23 -10.49
N ASN A 97 14.12 -14.66 -9.81
CA ASN A 97 15.46 -14.35 -10.34
C ASN A 97 15.48 -13.50 -11.62
N ARG A 98 14.48 -12.63 -11.82
CA ARG A 98 14.42 -11.67 -12.93
C ARG A 98 13.68 -10.40 -12.52
N TYR A 99 13.86 -9.30 -13.25
CA TYR A 99 13.02 -8.12 -13.07
C TYR A 99 11.55 -8.43 -13.37
N GLN A 100 10.63 -7.81 -12.62
CA GLN A 100 9.18 -7.86 -12.81
C GLN A 100 8.61 -6.48 -12.46
N ASP A 101 7.70 -5.97 -13.29
CA ASP A 101 7.05 -4.67 -13.08
C ASP A 101 5.72 -4.78 -12.32
N ASP A 102 5.06 -3.64 -12.14
CA ASP A 102 3.76 -3.51 -11.48
C ASP A 102 2.67 -4.30 -12.20
N LEU A 103 2.62 -4.24 -13.53
CA LEU A 103 1.66 -5.00 -14.33
C LEU A 103 1.82 -6.51 -14.16
N GLU A 104 3.05 -7.03 -14.27
CA GLU A 104 3.32 -8.46 -14.12
C GLU A 104 2.94 -8.95 -12.71
N LEU A 105 3.30 -8.21 -11.66
CA LEU A 105 2.93 -8.58 -10.30
C LEU A 105 1.42 -8.48 -10.06
N ALA A 106 0.76 -7.45 -10.57
CA ALA A 106 -0.69 -7.32 -10.46
C ALA A 106 -1.42 -8.51 -11.08
N GLN A 107 -1.01 -8.93 -12.28
CA GLN A 107 -1.56 -10.12 -12.95
C GLN A 107 -1.34 -11.38 -12.12
N ARG A 108 -0.12 -11.58 -11.59
CA ARG A 108 0.19 -12.74 -10.74
C ARG A 108 -0.61 -12.75 -9.43
N MET A 109 -0.98 -11.57 -8.92
CA MET A 109 -1.80 -11.42 -7.71
C MET A 109 -3.30 -11.48 -8.00
N GLY A 110 -3.72 -11.45 -9.26
CA GLY A 110 -5.13 -11.30 -9.63
C GLY A 110 -5.72 -9.96 -9.19
N LEU A 111 -4.90 -8.92 -9.10
CA LEU A 111 -5.30 -7.56 -8.73
C LEU A 111 -5.30 -6.64 -9.96
N PRO A 112 -6.14 -5.60 -9.97
CA PRO A 112 -5.97 -4.50 -10.91
C PRO A 112 -4.57 -3.87 -10.80
N GLU A 113 -4.00 -3.48 -11.94
CA GLU A 113 -2.67 -2.85 -12.02
C GLU A 113 -2.56 -1.63 -11.09
N ASP A 114 -3.64 -0.85 -10.97
CA ASP A 114 -3.70 0.34 -10.12
C ASP A 114 -3.69 0.05 -8.61
N ARG A 115 -3.70 -1.23 -8.20
CA ARG A 115 -3.51 -1.66 -6.81
C ARG A 115 -2.10 -2.12 -6.50
N VAL A 116 -1.21 -2.23 -7.48
CA VAL A 116 0.16 -2.71 -7.28
C VAL A 116 1.13 -1.67 -7.82
N LEU A 117 2.17 -1.36 -7.04
CA LEU A 117 3.24 -0.48 -7.46
C LEU A 117 4.59 -1.12 -7.16
N VAL A 118 5.45 -1.22 -8.17
CA VAL A 118 6.87 -1.48 -7.99
C VAL A 118 7.60 -0.15 -8.03
N VAL A 119 8.32 0.16 -6.95
CA VAL A 119 9.09 1.41 -6.86
C VAL A 119 10.19 1.41 -7.93
N PRO A 120 10.46 2.55 -8.61
CA PRO A 120 11.52 2.62 -9.60
C PRO A 120 12.88 2.22 -9.04
N LYS A 121 13.70 1.56 -9.88
CA LYS A 121 15.06 1.17 -9.51
C LYS A 121 15.88 2.40 -9.07
N GLY A 122 16.69 2.22 -8.03
CA GLY A 122 17.52 3.28 -7.46
C GLY A 122 16.77 4.24 -6.53
N THR A 123 15.47 4.03 -6.31
CA THR A 123 14.69 4.78 -5.32
C THR A 123 14.44 3.91 -4.09
N PRO A 124 14.69 4.40 -2.86
CA PRO A 124 14.32 3.68 -1.65
C PRO A 124 12.79 3.52 -1.54
N ALA A 125 12.32 2.30 -1.26
CA ALA A 125 10.89 2.00 -1.20
C ALA A 125 10.20 2.60 0.04
N ASP A 126 10.86 2.54 1.21
CA ASP A 126 10.29 3.01 2.48
C ASP A 126 9.80 4.47 2.45
N PRO A 127 10.60 5.49 2.07
CA PRO A 127 10.11 6.86 2.06
C PRO A 127 8.99 7.05 1.04
N TYR A 128 9.00 6.29 -0.06
CA TYR A 128 7.94 6.31 -1.05
C TYR A 128 6.62 5.75 -0.48
N LEU A 129 6.69 4.60 0.18
CA LEU A 129 5.56 3.97 0.88
C LEU A 129 4.99 4.89 1.97
N LEU A 130 5.85 5.44 2.83
CA LEU A 130 5.44 6.29 3.94
C LEU A 130 4.85 7.61 3.47
N LYS A 131 5.40 8.21 2.40
CA LYS A 131 4.82 9.39 1.76
C LYS A 131 3.45 9.08 1.17
N CYS A 132 3.31 7.99 0.42
CA CYS A 132 2.04 7.57 -0.16
C CYS A 132 0.98 7.33 0.94
N ALA A 133 1.36 6.64 2.02
CA ALA A 133 0.47 6.39 3.15
C ALA A 133 -0.03 7.68 3.80
N ARG A 134 0.86 8.66 4.00
CA ARG A 134 0.50 9.98 4.50
C ARG A 134 -0.46 10.71 3.56
N ASP A 135 -0.11 10.78 2.28
CA ASP A 135 -0.87 11.56 1.28
C ASP A 135 -2.27 10.99 1.03
N LEU A 136 -2.46 9.67 1.18
CA LEU A 136 -3.76 8.98 1.10
C LEU A 136 -4.51 8.92 2.44
N GLY A 137 -3.88 9.36 3.54
CA GLY A 137 -4.42 9.13 4.87
C GLY A 137 -4.55 7.64 5.21
N ALA A 138 -3.76 6.76 4.58
CA ALA A 138 -3.77 5.32 4.79
C ALA A 138 -2.96 4.91 6.04
N ARG A 139 -3.09 3.64 6.43
CA ARG A 139 -2.22 2.93 7.37
C ARG A 139 -1.32 1.97 6.59
N VAL A 140 -0.24 1.50 7.19
CA VAL A 140 0.75 0.63 6.53
C VAL A 140 0.83 -0.73 7.22
N VAL A 141 0.66 -1.80 6.47
CA VAL A 141 0.85 -3.18 6.91
C VAL A 141 2.28 -3.60 6.62
N THR A 142 3.08 -3.77 7.67
CA THR A 142 4.51 -4.13 7.59
C THR A 142 5.05 -4.46 8.98
N ASN A 143 6.02 -5.37 9.06
CA ASN A 143 6.77 -5.61 10.29
C ASN A 143 7.97 -4.67 10.46
N ASP A 144 8.36 -3.89 9.45
CA ASP A 144 9.40 -2.87 9.59
C ASP A 144 8.99 -1.72 10.53
N ARG A 145 9.95 -1.17 11.25
CA ARG A 145 9.79 -0.02 12.15
C ARG A 145 10.17 1.30 11.49
N PHE A 146 10.83 1.26 10.32
CA PHE A 146 11.30 2.43 9.57
C PHE A 146 12.04 3.46 10.43
N ARG A 147 12.94 2.99 11.30
CA ARG A 147 13.61 3.83 12.31
C ARG A 147 14.38 4.98 11.67
N ASP A 148 15.03 4.71 10.55
CA ASP A 148 15.85 5.68 9.81
C ASP A 148 15.00 6.80 9.19
N TRP A 149 13.72 6.51 8.91
CA TRP A 149 12.78 7.45 8.29
C TRP A 149 11.92 8.19 9.31
N ALA A 150 12.03 7.88 10.61
CA ALA A 150 11.13 8.43 11.63
C ALA A 150 11.27 9.95 11.84
N ALA A 151 12.39 10.55 11.44
CA ALA A 151 12.57 12.01 11.47
C ALA A 151 11.73 12.70 10.37
N GLU A 152 11.71 12.14 9.17
CA GLU A 152 10.97 12.68 8.01
C GLU A 152 9.50 12.23 7.99
N HIS A 153 9.23 11.09 8.62
CA HIS A 153 7.92 10.46 8.68
C HIS A 153 7.53 10.14 10.13
N PRO A 154 7.26 11.15 10.99
CA PRO A 154 6.97 10.93 12.41
C PRO A 154 5.75 10.03 12.66
N GLN A 155 4.82 9.94 11.70
CA GLN A 155 3.65 9.05 11.78
C GLN A 155 4.01 7.56 11.96
N VAL A 156 5.24 7.12 11.67
CA VAL A 156 5.67 5.73 11.99
C VAL A 156 5.67 5.43 13.49
N ARG A 157 5.64 6.47 14.34
CA ARG A 157 5.54 6.37 15.80
C ARG A 157 4.10 6.52 16.30
N GLU A 158 3.15 6.88 15.44
CA GLU A 158 1.75 7.02 15.82
C GLU A 158 1.12 5.63 16.03
N PRO A 159 0.42 5.42 17.16
CA PRO A 159 -0.35 4.20 17.38
C PRO A 159 -1.32 3.95 16.23
N GLY A 160 -1.34 2.72 15.71
CA GLY A 160 -2.24 2.33 14.63
C GLY A 160 -1.79 2.75 13.22
N PHE A 161 -0.72 3.53 13.05
CA PHE A 161 -0.22 3.83 11.70
C PHE A 161 0.44 2.61 11.05
N LEU A 162 1.32 1.92 11.78
CA LEU A 162 1.91 0.65 11.38
C LEU A 162 1.07 -0.51 11.95
N ILE A 163 0.61 -1.40 11.08
CA ILE A 163 -0.15 -2.59 11.43
C ILE A 163 0.79 -3.79 11.27
N LYS A 164 1.06 -4.47 12.39
CA LYS A 164 1.88 -5.68 12.43
C LYS A 164 1.05 -6.90 12.08
N GLY A 165 1.73 -7.97 11.70
CA GLY A 165 1.09 -9.25 11.40
C GLY A 165 2.09 -10.34 11.11
N GLY A 166 1.57 -11.50 10.70
CA GLY A 166 2.37 -12.64 10.31
C GLY A 166 1.57 -13.93 10.32
N TYR A 167 2.27 -15.05 10.36
CA TYR A 167 1.64 -16.36 10.48
C TYR A 167 1.93 -16.98 11.84
N ARG A 168 0.93 -17.64 12.41
CA ARG A 168 1.08 -18.47 13.61
C ARG A 168 0.26 -19.74 13.39
N ASN A 169 0.92 -20.91 13.46
CA ASN A 169 0.29 -22.21 13.21
C ASN A 169 -0.46 -22.26 11.85
N GLY A 170 0.16 -21.70 10.80
CA GLY A 170 -0.44 -21.63 9.46
C GLY A 170 -1.57 -20.61 9.30
N ARG A 171 -1.96 -19.89 10.37
CA ARG A 171 -3.02 -18.89 10.33
C ARG A 171 -2.44 -17.49 10.30
N LEU A 172 -2.91 -16.69 9.35
CA LEU A 172 -2.62 -15.26 9.27
C LEU A 172 -3.21 -14.52 10.49
N TRP A 173 -2.42 -13.66 11.11
CA TRP A 173 -2.83 -12.76 12.18
C TRP A 173 -2.38 -11.33 11.88
N PHE A 174 -3.12 -10.37 12.44
CA PHE A 174 -2.77 -8.95 12.45
C PHE A 174 -2.79 -8.44 13.89
N ASP A 175 -2.11 -7.33 14.14
CA ASP A 175 -2.37 -6.51 15.32
C ASP A 175 -3.77 -5.91 15.19
N GLU A 176 -4.77 -6.60 15.75
CA GLU A 176 -6.17 -6.21 15.67
C GLU A 176 -6.44 -4.88 16.42
N ALA A 177 -5.64 -4.54 17.44
CA ALA A 177 -5.76 -3.25 18.11
C ALA A 177 -5.36 -2.11 17.17
N ALA A 178 -4.24 -2.25 16.47
CA ALA A 178 -3.82 -1.29 15.45
C ALA A 178 -4.80 -1.23 14.27
N LEU A 179 -5.37 -2.38 13.86
CA LEU A 179 -6.28 -2.49 12.71
C LEU A 179 -7.66 -1.88 12.97
N THR A 180 -8.16 -1.95 14.21
CA THR A 180 -9.46 -1.39 14.60
C THR A 180 -9.41 0.04 15.11
N LEU A 181 -8.20 0.57 15.38
CA LEU A 181 -8.03 1.96 15.80
C LEU A 181 -8.50 2.91 14.69
N GLU A 182 -9.61 3.61 14.93
CA GLU A 182 -10.04 4.69 14.05
C GLU A 182 -9.03 5.83 14.16
N LYS A 183 -8.60 6.40 13.02
CA LYS A 183 -7.78 7.61 13.05
C LYS A 183 -8.59 8.69 13.75
N SER A 184 -8.10 9.15 14.90
CA SER A 184 -8.62 10.34 15.56
C SER A 184 -8.63 11.45 14.51
N THR A 185 -9.82 11.88 14.09
CA THR A 185 -9.98 13.02 13.21
C THR A 185 -9.61 14.27 14.00
N ALA A 186 -8.32 14.58 14.06
CA ALA A 186 -7.87 15.92 14.34
C ALA A 186 -8.28 16.78 13.13
N SER A 187 -9.50 17.29 13.18
CA SER A 187 -9.90 18.48 12.44
C SER A 187 -9.06 19.64 12.96
N VAL A 188 -8.29 20.25 12.06
CA VAL A 188 -7.81 21.64 12.19
C VAL A 188 -8.52 22.44 11.12
#